data_AF-A0A2V9TQM0-F1
#
_entry.id   AF-A0A2V9TQM0-F1
#
_cell.length_a   1.000
_cell.length_b   1.000
_cell.length_c   1.000
_cell.angle_alpha   90.00
_cell.angle_beta   90.00
_cell.angle_gamma   90.00
#
_symmetry.space_group_name_H-M   'P 1'
#
loop_
_entity.id
_entity.type
_entity.pdbx_description
1 polymer ?
#
loop_
_entity_poly.entity_id
_entity_poly.type
_entity_poly.pdbx_seq_one_letter_code
_entity_poly.pdbx_strand_id
1 'polypeptide(L)'
;MKQHWLIAGLVVVAIAIFAAFEFKGSDKPQYYVSKVDKGDIRQEVDATGTINAVTTVQVGSQVSGTISKLYADFNSRVKKGQVIAQIDPALFEGALLQAKADYANAKANLIAAQASLEKAKASAVQTRAD
;
A
#
# COMPACT_ATOMS: atom_id res chain seq x y z
N MET A 1 93.72 -4.75 63.59
CA MET A 1 93.21 -3.62 62.77
C MET A 1 92.42 -4.02 61.51
N LYS A 2 92.46 -5.27 61.01
CA LYS A 2 91.78 -5.66 59.74
C LYS A 2 90.28 -6.07 59.86
N GLN A 3 89.78 -6.40 61.06
CA GLN A 3 88.39 -6.85 61.25
C GLN A 3 87.34 -5.72 61.22
N HIS A 4 87.69 -4.48 61.56
CA HIS A 4 86.72 -3.39 61.68
C HIS A 4 86.27 -2.86 60.30
N TRP A 5 87.11 -2.99 59.28
CA TRP A 5 86.78 -2.65 57.89
C TRP A 5 85.78 -3.62 57.25
N LEU A 6 85.81 -4.91 57.64
CA LEU A 6 84.84 -5.90 57.16
C LEU A 6 83.43 -5.61 57.70
N ILE A 7 83.33 -5.19 58.97
CA ILE A 7 82.05 -4.85 59.60
C ILE A 7 81.47 -3.57 58.98
N ALA A 8 82.31 -2.56 58.74
CA ALA A 8 81.87 -1.32 58.07
C ALA A 8 81.35 -1.58 56.65
N GLY A 9 82.02 -2.45 55.88
CA GLY A 9 81.55 -2.85 54.55
C GLY A 9 80.20 -3.57 54.58
N LEU A 10 79.98 -4.45 55.56
CA LEU A 10 78.73 -5.20 55.70
C LEU A 10 77.55 -4.29 56.08
N VAL A 11 77.79 -3.29 56.94
CA VAL A 11 76.77 -2.29 57.31
C VAL A 11 76.39 -1.42 56.11
N VAL A 12 77.35 -0.99 55.29
CA VAL A 12 77.07 -0.21 54.08
C VAL A 12 76.25 -1.02 53.07
N VAL A 13 76.56 -2.30 52.91
CA VAL A 13 75.78 -3.20 52.04
C VAL A 13 74.37 -3.40 52.59
N ALA A 14 74.20 -3.58 53.90
CA ALA A 14 72.87 -3.73 54.51
C ALA A 14 72.01 -2.46 54.33
N ILE A 15 72.60 -1.28 54.49
CA ILE A 15 71.92 0.01 54.28
C ILE A 15 71.53 0.18 52.80
N ALA A 16 72.42 -0.18 51.88
CA ALA A 16 72.15 -0.10 50.45
C ALA A 16 71.00 -1.04 50.03
N ILE A 17 70.94 -2.26 50.58
CA ILE A 17 69.86 -3.22 50.32
C ILE A 17 68.53 -2.71 50.90
N PHE A 18 68.55 -2.16 52.12
CA PHE A 18 67.35 -1.62 52.75
C PHE A 18 66.78 -0.41 51.98
N ALA A 19 67.65 0.53 51.59
CA ALA A 19 67.26 1.67 50.77
C ALA A 19 66.71 1.23 49.41
N ALA A 20 67.30 0.21 48.78
CA ALA A 20 66.81 -0.32 47.50
C ALA A 20 65.42 -0.99 47.62
N PHE A 21 65.07 -1.54 48.79
CA PHE A 21 63.75 -2.11 49.04
C PHE A 21 62.68 -1.03 49.31
N GLU A 22 63.03 0.05 50.01
CA GLU A 22 62.14 1.20 50.26
C GLU A 22 61.83 1.98 48.97
N PHE A 23 62.83 2.17 48.10
CA PHE A 23 62.64 2.87 46.82
C PHE A 23 61.95 2.03 45.73
N LYS A 24 61.69 0.74 45.97
CA LYS A 24 60.87 -0.08 45.09
C LYS A 24 59.39 0.18 45.38
N GLY A 25 59.00 1.45 45.19
CA GLY A 25 57.64 1.94 45.28
C GLY A 25 56.73 1.15 44.35
N SER A 26 55.60 0.71 44.89
CA SER A 26 54.62 -0.13 44.20
C SER A 26 53.95 0.67 43.08
N ASP A 27 54.10 0.21 41.85
CA ASP A 27 53.39 0.75 40.68
C ASP A 27 51.88 0.58 40.90
N LYS A 28 51.20 1.67 41.24
CA LYS A 28 49.74 1.66 41.39
C LYS A 28 49.14 1.73 39.98
N PRO A 29 48.27 0.78 39.59
CA PRO A 29 47.71 0.77 38.25
C PRO A 29 46.93 2.06 38.00
N GLN A 30 47.25 2.73 36.89
CA GLN A 30 46.62 3.97 36.48
C GLN A 30 45.35 3.66 35.67
N TYR A 31 44.20 4.16 36.12
CA TYR A 31 42.91 3.96 35.46
C TYR A 31 42.45 5.22 34.73
N TYR A 32 41.90 5.03 33.54
CA TYR A 32 41.18 6.07 32.82
C TYR A 32 39.70 5.96 33.16
N VAL A 33 39.15 7.00 33.78
CA VAL A 33 37.73 7.11 34.10
C VAL A 33 37.11 8.27 33.32
N SER A 34 35.85 8.11 32.95
CA SER A 34 35.05 9.17 32.34
C SER A 34 33.71 9.31 33.08
N LYS A 35 33.13 10.51 33.03
CA LYS A 35 31.86 10.82 33.67
C LYS A 35 30.72 10.27 32.81
N VAL A 36 29.78 9.55 33.44
CA VAL A 36 28.61 8.99 32.75
C VAL A 36 27.51 10.04 32.72
N ASP A 37 27.09 10.44 31.53
CA ASP A 37 25.93 11.30 31.30
C ASP A 37 24.69 10.48 30.90
N LYS A 38 23.51 10.96 31.30
CA LYS A 38 22.23 10.35 30.94
C LYS A 38 21.63 11.13 29.77
N GLY A 39 21.31 10.42 28.70
CA GLY A 39 20.57 10.94 27.56
C GLY A 39 19.68 9.84 26.98
N ASP A 40 18.72 10.22 26.16
CA ASP A 40 17.85 9.26 25.49
C ASP A 40 18.64 8.48 24.44
N ILE A 41 18.74 7.17 24.64
CA ILE A 41 19.28 6.24 23.64
C ILE A 41 18.11 5.73 22.82
N ARG A 42 18.07 6.09 21.54
CA ARG A 42 17.06 5.57 20.61
C ARG A 42 17.67 4.42 19.83
N GLN A 43 17.05 3.25 19.93
CA GLN A 43 17.37 2.10 19.11
C GLN A 43 16.35 2.06 17.97
N GLU A 44 16.80 2.43 16.77
CA GLU A 44 16.00 2.32 15.55
C GLU A 44 16.23 0.94 14.93
N VAL A 45 15.17 0.34 14.41
CA VAL A 45 15.22 -0.94 13.72
C VAL A 45 14.75 -0.69 12.30
N ASP A 46 15.68 -0.79 11.35
CA ASP A 46 15.37 -0.67 9.93
C ASP A 46 14.62 -1.92 9.46
N ALA A 47 13.34 -1.74 9.12
CA ALA A 47 12.49 -2.80 8.59
C ALA A 47 12.06 -2.46 7.16
N THR A 48 12.39 -3.33 6.22
CA THR A 48 11.94 -3.21 4.82
C THR A 48 10.54 -3.79 4.67
N GLY A 49 9.59 -2.98 4.20
CA GLY A 49 8.24 -3.42 3.86
C GLY A 49 7.90 -3.09 2.41
N THR A 50 7.00 -3.87 1.79
CA THR A 50 6.46 -3.56 0.46
C THR A 50 5.24 -2.66 0.60
N ILE A 51 5.25 -1.53 -0.11
CA ILE A 51 4.09 -0.62 -0.17
C ILE A 51 3.19 -1.08 -1.32
N ASN A 52 1.93 -1.34 -1.01
CA ASN A 52 0.91 -1.70 -2.01
C ASN A 52 -0.17 -0.62 -2.06
N ALA A 53 -0.88 -0.53 -3.19
CA ALA A 53 -2.03 0.35 -3.31
C ALA A 53 -3.13 -0.09 -2.32
N VAL A 54 -3.77 0.87 -1.66
CA VAL A 54 -4.88 0.60 -0.72
C VAL A 54 -6.06 -0.07 -1.43
N THR A 55 -6.26 0.22 -2.71
CA THR A 55 -7.33 -0.36 -3.51
C THR A 55 -6.85 -0.55 -4.94
N THR A 56 -6.83 -1.79 -5.40
CA THR A 56 -6.55 -2.16 -6.78
C THR A 56 -7.83 -2.71 -7.38
N VAL A 57 -8.28 -2.12 -8.50
CA VAL A 57 -9.45 -2.60 -9.23
C VAL A 57 -9.00 -3.02 -10.63
N GLN A 58 -9.28 -4.27 -10.98
CA GLN A 58 -9.07 -4.74 -12.34
C GLN A 58 -10.28 -4.33 -13.19
N VAL A 59 -10.06 -3.43 -14.14
CA VAL A 59 -11.11 -2.96 -15.05
C VAL A 59 -11.11 -3.86 -16.29
N GLY A 60 -12.26 -4.47 -16.57
CA GLY A 60 -12.46 -5.32 -17.74
C GLY A 60 -13.81 -5.05 -18.40
N SER A 61 -14.05 -5.66 -19.56
CA SER A 61 -15.36 -5.61 -20.19
C SER A 61 -16.31 -6.66 -19.62
N GLN A 62 -17.56 -6.28 -19.39
CA GLN A 62 -18.63 -7.23 -19.03
C GLN A 62 -19.11 -8.04 -20.24
N VAL A 63 -18.91 -7.52 -21.45
CA VAL A 63 -19.35 -8.14 -22.70
C VAL A 63 -18.16 -8.42 -23.61
N SER A 64 -18.14 -9.60 -24.23
CA SER A 64 -17.12 -9.95 -25.21
C SER A 64 -17.37 -9.21 -26.53
N GLY A 65 -16.32 -8.64 -27.11
CA GLY A 65 -16.41 -7.93 -28.38
C GLY A 65 -15.08 -7.27 -28.76
N THR A 66 -14.98 -6.82 -30.00
CA THR A 66 -13.78 -6.15 -30.52
C THR A 66 -13.74 -4.70 -30.02
N ILE A 67 -12.58 -4.22 -29.55
CA ILE A 67 -12.40 -2.81 -29.19
C ILE A 67 -12.37 -1.97 -30.47
N SER A 68 -13.32 -1.05 -30.62
CA SER A 68 -13.38 -0.09 -31.71
C SER A 68 -12.49 1.13 -31.44
N LYS A 69 -12.52 1.65 -30.21
CA LYS A 69 -11.71 2.82 -29.80
C LYS A 69 -11.19 2.67 -28.38
N LEU A 70 -9.97 3.16 -28.15
CA LEU A 70 -9.35 3.24 -26.82
C LEU A 70 -9.10 4.71 -26.48
N TYR A 71 -9.54 5.14 -25.29
CA TYR A 71 -9.50 6.53 -24.84
C TYR A 71 -8.55 6.77 -23.66
N ALA A 72 -8.09 5.72 -23.00
CA ALA A 72 -7.06 5.82 -21.96
C ALA A 72 -5.96 4.78 -22.21
N ASP A 73 -4.72 5.23 -22.04
CA ASP A 73 -3.52 4.42 -22.22
C ASP A 73 -2.86 4.11 -20.87
N PHE A 74 -1.82 3.29 -20.88
CA PHE A 74 -1.02 2.95 -19.73
C PHE A 74 -0.61 4.19 -18.92
N ASN A 75 -0.70 4.09 -17.60
CA ASN A 75 -0.39 5.16 -16.64
C ASN A 75 -1.27 6.44 -16.75
N SER A 76 -2.36 6.41 -17.53
CA SER A 76 -3.31 7.52 -17.60
C SER A 76 -4.16 7.60 -16.33
N ARG A 77 -4.35 8.82 -15.81
CA ARG A 77 -5.29 9.06 -14.70
C ARG A 77 -6.72 9.08 -15.21
N VAL A 78 -7.55 8.18 -14.71
CA VAL A 78 -8.98 8.08 -15.06
C VAL A 78 -9.87 8.46 -13.88
N LYS A 79 -11.03 9.04 -14.18
CA LYS A 79 -12.05 9.41 -13.18
C LYS A 79 -13.23 8.44 -13.23
N LYS A 80 -14.02 8.40 -12.15
CA LYS A 80 -15.27 7.62 -12.11
C LYS A 80 -16.20 8.07 -13.25
N GLY A 81 -16.71 7.10 -14.02
CA GLY A 81 -17.63 7.33 -15.14
C GLY A 81 -16.96 7.74 -16.45
N GLN A 82 -15.62 7.85 -16.48
CA GLN A 82 -14.89 8.13 -17.72
C GLN A 82 -14.90 6.90 -18.64
N VAL A 83 -15.20 7.12 -19.92
CA VAL A 83 -15.10 6.08 -20.95
C VAL A 83 -13.64 5.78 -21.22
N ILE A 84 -13.24 4.53 -21.02
CA ILE A 84 -11.86 4.05 -21.19
C ILE A 84 -11.68 3.39 -22.56
N ALA A 85 -12.65 2.59 -22.99
CA ALA A 85 -12.67 1.92 -24.28
C ALA A 85 -14.11 1.81 -24.79
N GLN A 86 -14.28 1.81 -26.10
CA GLN A 86 -15.53 1.55 -26.79
C GLN A 86 -15.41 0.23 -27.55
N ILE A 87 -16.34 -0.68 -27.27
CA ILE A 87 -16.49 -1.95 -28.00
C ILE A 87 -17.34 -1.68 -29.23
N ASP A 88 -17.08 -2.41 -30.32
CA ASP A 88 -17.86 -2.35 -31.56
C ASP A 88 -19.36 -2.54 -31.26
N PRO A 89 -20.20 -1.51 -31.50
CA PRO A 89 -21.61 -1.55 -31.13
C PRO A 89 -22.48 -2.21 -32.20
N ALA A 90 -21.97 -2.59 -33.37
CA ALA A 90 -22.79 -2.96 -34.53
C ALA A 90 -23.84 -4.04 -34.23
N LEU A 91 -23.46 -5.11 -33.51
CA LEU A 91 -24.38 -6.17 -33.11
C LEU A 91 -25.45 -5.69 -32.10
N PHE A 92 -25.05 -4.83 -31.16
CA PHE A 92 -25.95 -4.28 -30.15
C PHE A 92 -26.91 -3.24 -30.74
N GLU A 93 -26.46 -2.45 -31.71
CA GLU A 93 -27.29 -1.50 -32.44
C GLU A 93 -28.35 -2.22 -33.28
N GLY A 94 -27.98 -3.32 -33.95
CA GLY A 94 -28.93 -4.16 -34.66
C GLY A 94 -29.99 -4.76 -33.73
N ALA A 95 -29.57 -5.32 -32.59
CA ALA A 95 -30.49 -5.86 -31.59
C ALA A 95 -31.42 -4.79 -31.01
N LEU A 96 -30.89 -3.59 -30.75
CA LEU A 96 -31.67 -2.44 -30.28
C LEU A 96 -32.70 -1.99 -31.32
N LEU A 97 -32.32 -1.97 -32.61
CA LEU A 97 -33.23 -1.61 -33.69
C LEU A 97 -34.37 -2.62 -33.81
N GLN A 98 -34.06 -3.92 -33.74
CA GLN A 98 -35.07 -4.98 -33.74
C GLN A 98 -36.04 -4.83 -32.58
N ALA A 99 -35.53 -4.67 -31.35
CA ALA A 99 -36.36 -4.48 -30.16
C ALA A 99 -37.25 -3.23 -30.26
N LYS A 100 -36.76 -2.14 -30.86
CA LYS A 100 -37.55 -0.93 -31.11
C LYS A 100 -38.65 -1.16 -32.14
N ALA A 101 -38.39 -1.92 -33.20
CA ALA A 101 -39.39 -2.28 -34.19
C ALA A 101 -40.50 -3.16 -33.58
N ASP A 102 -40.11 -4.15 -32.77
CA ASP A 102 -41.05 -5.02 -32.07
C ASP A 102 -41.92 -4.22 -31.08
N TYR A 103 -41.32 -3.27 -30.35
CA TYR A 103 -42.05 -2.35 -29.48
C TYR A 103 -43.05 -1.48 -30.27
N ALA A 104 -42.65 -0.95 -31.44
CA ALA A 104 -43.54 -0.16 -32.29
C ALA A 104 -44.73 -0.98 -32.79
N ASN A 105 -44.51 -2.23 -33.21
CA ASN A 105 -45.56 -3.15 -33.62
C ASN A 105 -46.52 -3.47 -32.47
N ALA A 106 -45.99 -3.77 -31.28
CA ALA A 106 -46.81 -4.02 -30.09
C ALA A 106 -47.66 -2.79 -29.72
N LYS A 107 -47.08 -1.60 -29.82
CA LYS A 107 -47.80 -0.34 -29.58
C LYS A 107 -48.92 -0.11 -30.61
N ALA A 108 -48.66 -0.38 -31.89
CA ALA A 108 -49.67 -0.28 -32.95
C ALA A 108 -50.83 -1.27 -32.71
N ASN A 109 -50.52 -2.51 -32.32
CA ASN A 109 -51.52 -3.52 -31.99
C ASN A 109 -52.36 -3.12 -30.78
N LEU A 110 -51.75 -2.51 -29.76
CA LEU A 110 -52.47 -1.99 -28.60
C LEU A 110 -53.46 -0.88 -28.99
N ILE A 111 -53.04 0.05 -29.85
CA ILE A 111 -53.92 1.11 -30.35
C ILE A 111 -55.07 0.52 -31.17
N ALA A 112 -54.80 -0.45 -32.05
CA ALA A 112 -55.82 -1.11 -32.85
C ALA A 112 -56.82 -1.89 -31.96
N ALA A 113 -56.34 -2.57 -30.93
CA ALA A 113 -57.18 -3.28 -29.96
C ALA A 113 -58.06 -2.30 -29.14
N GLN A 114 -57.51 -1.17 -28.71
CA GLN A 114 -58.26 -0.12 -28.04
C GLN A 114 -59.35 0.47 -28.93
N ALA A 115 -59.04 0.80 -30.19
CA ALA A 115 -60.02 1.29 -31.15
C ALA A 115 -61.14 0.26 -31.40
N SER A 116 -60.78 -1.03 -31.49
CA SER A 116 -61.74 -2.12 -31.65
C SER A 116 -62.65 -2.28 -30.43
N LEU A 117 -62.09 -2.12 -29.23
CA LEU A 117 -62.85 -2.14 -27.98
C LEU A 117 -63.85 -0.98 -27.90
N GLU A 118 -63.43 0.24 -28.23
CA GLU A 118 -64.32 1.41 -28.24
C GLU A 118 -65.45 1.26 -29.27
N LYS A 119 -65.15 0.74 -30.46
CA LYS A 119 -66.16 0.41 -31.47
C LYS A 119 -67.17 -0.61 -30.94
N ALA A 120 -66.70 -1.69 -30.31
CA ALA A 120 -67.57 -2.75 -29.77
C ALA A 120 -68.49 -2.23 -28.65
N LYS A 121 -67.98 -1.34 -27.79
CA LYS A 121 -68.79 -0.67 -26.76
C LYS A 121 -69.88 0.20 -27.40
N ALA A 122 -69.53 1.00 -28.41
CA ALA A 122 -70.48 1.88 -29.09
C ALA A 122 -71.62 1.08 -29.75
N SER A 123 -71.30 -0.03 -30.44
CA SER A 123 -72.33 -0.89 -31.03
C SER A 123 -73.22 -1.57 -29.98
N ALA A 124 -72.67 -1.97 -28.83
CA ALA A 124 -73.45 -2.59 -27.76
C ALA A 124 -74.45 -1.63 -27.11
N VAL A 125 -74.13 -0.34 -27.05
CA VAL A 125 -75.07 0.69 -26.60
C VAL A 125 -76.18 0.89 -27.64
N GLN A 126 -75.83 0.93 -28.93
CA GLN A 126 -76.81 1.10 -30.00
C GLN A 126 -77.82 -0.06 -30.06
N THR A 127 -77.35 -1.31 -29.98
CA THR A 127 -78.23 -2.49 -29.95
C THR A 127 -79.13 -2.58 -28.71
N ARG A 128 -78.80 -1.89 -27.62
CA ARG A 128 -79.65 -1.81 -26.43
C ARG A 128 -80.68 -0.67 -26.48
N ALA A 129 -80.49 0.28 -27.39
CA ALA A 129 -81.37 1.42 -27.58
C ALA A 129 -82.47 1.15 -28.62
N ASP A 130 -82.20 0.23 -29.55
CA ASP A 130 -83.19 -0.39 -30.44
C ASP A 130 -83.99 -1.49 -29.70
#